data_AF-A0A821SDX9-F1
#
_entry.id   AF-A0A821SDX9-F1
#
_cell.length_a   1.000
_cell.length_b   1.000
_cell.length_c   1.000
_cell.angle_alpha   90.00
_cell.angle_beta   90.00
_cell.angle_gamma   90.00
#
_symmetry.space_group_name_H-M   'P 1'
#
loop_
_entity.id
_entity.type
_entity.pdbx_description
1 polymer ?
#
loop_
_entity_poly.entity_id
_entity_poly.type
_entity_poly.pdbx_seq_one_letter_code
_entity_poly.pdbx_strand_id
1 'polypeptide(L)'
;KECNIKWNPTSAKYLKRDTIAKFTEQANKTIRETLGAIDYLTLTVDGWSDRKCRSFLGITSHFINFKMQPESYLIDFVRLKSPHTGENIHQATECIIDRF
;
A
#
# COMPACT_ATOMS: atom_id res chain seq x y z
N LYS A 1 -19.52 14.02 -33.99
CA LYS A 1 -18.97 12.88 -33.22
C LYS A 1 -20.04 12.46 -32.23
N GLU A 2 -20.82 11.43 -32.56
CA GLU A 2 -21.86 10.93 -31.66
C GLU A 2 -21.19 10.19 -30.51
N CYS A 3 -21.42 10.63 -29.27
CA CYS A 3 -21.01 9.90 -28.09
C CYS A 3 -21.77 8.57 -28.05
N ASN A 4 -21.06 7.46 -27.88
CA ASN A 4 -21.64 6.13 -27.82
C ASN A 4 -22.63 6.02 -26.65
N ILE A 5 -23.93 5.93 -26.97
CA ILE A 5 -25.06 5.98 -26.02
C ILE A 5 -25.00 4.82 -25.00
N LYS A 6 -24.25 3.75 -25.28
CA LYS A 6 -24.05 2.61 -24.38
C LYS A 6 -22.98 2.85 -23.29
N TRP A 7 -22.18 3.91 -23.38
CA TRP A 7 -21.15 4.20 -22.38
C TRP A 7 -21.73 5.03 -21.24
N ASN A 8 -22.08 4.37 -20.13
CA ASN A 8 -22.48 5.02 -18.88
C ASN A 8 -21.41 4.78 -17.80
N PRO A 9 -20.31 5.55 -17.81
CA PRO A 9 -19.20 5.33 -16.89
C PRO A 9 -19.62 5.66 -15.47
N THR A 10 -19.20 4.83 -14.54
CA THR A 10 -19.38 5.10 -13.12
C THR A 10 -18.67 6.39 -12.72
N SER A 11 -19.33 7.23 -11.92
CA SER A 11 -18.73 8.49 -11.50
C SER A 11 -17.44 8.24 -10.70
N ALA A 12 -16.42 9.09 -10.90
CA ALA A 12 -15.17 9.02 -10.14
C ALA A 12 -15.40 9.11 -8.62
N LYS A 13 -16.43 9.84 -8.19
CA LYS A 13 -16.83 9.93 -6.77
C LYS A 13 -17.30 8.57 -6.24
N TYR A 14 -18.12 7.86 -7.01
CA TYR A 14 -18.58 6.52 -6.62
C TYR A 14 -17.42 5.53 -6.60
N LEU A 15 -16.58 5.53 -7.65
CA LEU A 15 -15.40 4.67 -7.71
C LEU A 15 -14.48 4.87 -6.49
N LYS A 16 -14.21 6.12 -6.11
CA LYS A 16 -13.37 6.42 -4.94
C LYS A 16 -14.01 6.01 -3.63
N ARG A 17 -15.30 6.33 -3.44
CA ARG A 17 -16.00 6.11 -2.16
C ARG A 17 -16.29 4.64 -1.90
N ASP A 18 -16.72 3.92 -2.93
CA ASP A 18 -17.26 2.57 -2.78
C ASP A 18 -16.29 1.53 -3.34
N THR A 19 -15.96 1.62 -4.63
CA THR A 19 -15.17 0.59 -5.31
C THR A 19 -13.76 0.49 -4.74
N ILE A 20 -13.01 1.59 -4.68
CA ILE A 20 -11.63 1.62 -4.15
C ILE A 20 -11.61 1.21 -2.68
N ALA A 21 -12.55 1.70 -1.87
CA ALA A 21 -12.64 1.34 -0.46
C ALA A 21 -12.80 -0.18 -0.26
N LYS A 22 -13.71 -0.81 -1.02
CA LYS A 22 -13.92 -2.27 -1.00
C LYS A 22 -12.68 -3.04 -1.44
N PHE A 23 -12.00 -2.58 -2.49
CA PHE A 23 -10.75 -3.20 -2.95
C PHE A 23 -9.64 -3.09 -1.91
N THR A 24 -9.49 -1.92 -1.27
CA THR A 24 -8.50 -1.73 -0.21
C THR A 24 -8.80 -2.61 1.00
N GLU A 25 -10.06 -2.70 1.43
CA GLU A 25 -10.46 -3.58 2.53
C GLU A 25 -10.15 -5.05 2.22
N GLN A 26 -10.52 -5.51 1.02
CA GLN A 26 -10.24 -6.87 0.58
C GLN A 26 -8.74 -7.15 0.48
N ALA A 27 -7.96 -6.22 -0.08
CA ALA A 27 -6.51 -6.36 -0.19
C ALA A 27 -5.86 -6.43 1.20
N ASN A 28 -6.23 -5.54 2.12
CA ASN A 28 -5.72 -5.54 3.49
C ASN A 28 -6.06 -6.84 4.23
N LYS A 29 -7.27 -7.36 4.04
CA LYS A 29 -7.68 -8.64 4.61
C LYS A 29 -6.79 -9.78 4.09
N THR A 30 -6.61 -9.88 2.78
CA THR A 30 -5.76 -10.91 2.16
C THR A 30 -4.30 -10.80 2.61
N ILE A 31 -3.75 -9.59 2.70
CA ILE A 31 -2.39 -9.37 3.18
C ILE A 31 -2.26 -9.83 4.63
N ARG A 32 -3.19 -9.46 5.52
CA ARG A 32 -3.17 -9.89 6.93
C ARG A 32 -3.27 -11.41 7.08
N GLU A 33 -4.20 -12.04 6.37
CA GLU A 33 -4.36 -13.50 6.41
C GLU A 33 -3.11 -14.23 5.91
N THR A 34 -2.48 -13.72 4.85
CA THR A 34 -1.28 -14.33 4.27
C THR A 34 -0.07 -14.13 5.17
N LEU A 35 0.18 -12.90 5.64
CA LEU A 35 1.32 -12.59 6.50
C LEU A 35 1.18 -13.25 7.88
N GLY A 36 -0.04 -13.41 8.41
CA GLY A 36 -0.28 -14.12 9.67
C GLY A 36 0.00 -15.62 9.62
N ALA A 37 0.13 -16.20 8.42
CA ALA A 37 0.48 -17.60 8.22
C ALA A 37 1.99 -17.82 7.97
N ILE A 38 2.79 -16.75 7.99
CA ILE A 38 4.20 -16.79 7.60
C ILE A 38 5.08 -16.48 8.82
N ASP A 39 6.09 -17.33 9.03
CA ASP A 39 7.02 -17.18 10.16
C ASP A 39 8.12 -16.15 9.90
N TYR A 40 8.53 -16.00 8.63
CA TYR A 40 9.67 -15.17 8.25
C TYR A 40 9.35 -14.30 7.04
N LEU A 41 9.56 -13.00 7.20
CA LEU A 41 9.50 -12.02 6.13
C LEU A 41 10.62 -11.01 6.27
N THR A 42 10.91 -10.29 5.19
CA THR A 42 11.80 -9.14 5.17
C THR A 42 11.04 -7.92 4.71
N LEU A 43 11.30 -6.76 5.32
CA LEU A 43 10.73 -5.49 4.92
C LEU A 43 11.76 -4.67 4.15
N THR A 44 11.32 -4.04 3.06
CA THR A 44 12.02 -2.94 2.42
C THR A 44 11.26 -1.65 2.69
N VAL A 45 12.01 -0.60 3.03
CA VAL A 45 11.48 0.72 3.35
C VAL A 45 12.13 1.72 2.40
N ASP A 46 11.40 2.04 1.33
CA ASP A 46 11.89 2.91 0.27
C ASP A 46 11.40 4.34 0.49
N GLY A 47 12.34 5.25 0.75
CA GLY A 47 12.08 6.67 0.93
C GLY A 47 12.54 7.50 -0.27
N TRP A 48 11.67 8.38 -0.78
CA TRP A 48 12.06 9.33 -1.83
C TRP A 48 11.33 10.66 -1.72
N SER A 49 11.88 11.67 -2.40
CA SER A 49 11.27 12.99 -2.54
C SER A 49 10.92 13.25 -4.00
N ASP A 50 9.76 13.86 -4.24
CA ASP A 50 9.42 14.32 -5.58
C ASP A 50 10.06 15.68 -5.91
N ARG A 51 9.84 16.18 -7.14
CA ARG A 51 10.36 17.48 -7.60
C ARG A 51 9.81 18.68 -6.84
N LYS A 52 8.75 18.51 -6.04
CA LYS A 52 8.16 19.54 -5.19
C LYS A 52 8.62 19.38 -3.73
N CYS A 53 9.69 18.62 -3.50
CA CYS A 53 10.22 18.29 -2.18
C CYS A 53 9.17 17.65 -1.26
N ARG A 54 8.22 16.90 -1.84
CA ARG A 54 7.27 16.10 -1.08
C ARG A 54 7.85 14.73 -0.85
N SER A 55 7.78 14.34 0.41
CA SER A 55 8.40 13.18 0.99
C SER A 55 7.47 11.98 1.00
N PHE A 56 7.95 10.83 0.55
CA PHE A 56 7.18 9.58 0.46
C PHE A 56 7.97 8.42 1.06
N LEU A 57 7.22 7.45 1.58
CA LEU A 57 7.71 6.21 2.13
C LEU A 57 6.84 5.07 1.60
N GLY A 58 7.46 4.11 0.93
CA GLY A 58 6.84 2.83 0.56
C GLY A 58 7.40 1.72 1.46
N ILE A 59 6.54 0.88 2.00
CA ILE A 59 6.93 -0.27 2.82
C ILE A 59 6.44 -1.53 2.11
N THR A 60 7.37 -2.41 1.74
CA THR A 60 7.05 -3.65 1.04
C THR A 60 7.56 -4.84 1.85
N SER A 61 6.71 -5.84 2.04
CA SER A 61 7.08 -7.13 2.60
C SER A 61 7.50 -8.08 1.50
N HIS A 62 8.52 -8.88 1.78
CA HIS A 62 9.05 -9.91 0.91
C HIS A 62 9.18 -11.20 1.70
N PHE A 63 8.67 -12.29 1.17
CA PHE A 63 8.71 -13.59 1.81
C PHE A 63 8.71 -14.71 0.77
N ILE A 64 8.94 -15.93 1.24
CA ILE A 64 8.82 -17.15 0.43
C ILE A 64 7.54 -17.85 0.87
N ASN A 65 6.61 -18.04 -0.06
CA ASN A 65 5.34 -18.71 0.25
C ASN A 65 5.52 -20.24 0.40
N PHE A 66 4.46 -20.94 0.81
CA PHE A 66 4.46 -22.40 1.02
C PHE A 66 4.79 -23.23 -0.24
N LYS A 67 4.76 -22.61 -1.43
CA LYS A 67 5.17 -23.25 -2.69
C LYS A 67 6.63 -22.97 -3.04
N MET A 68 7.41 -22.44 -2.10
CA MET A 68 8.80 -22.03 -2.29
C MET A 68 8.97 -20.95 -3.37
N GLN A 69 7.98 -20.07 -3.54
CA GLN A 69 8.03 -18.98 -4.51
C GLN A 69 8.18 -17.64 -3.79
N PRO A 70 9.02 -16.73 -4.32
CA PRO A 70 9.14 -15.39 -3.78
C PRO A 70 7.84 -14.62 -4.04
N GLU A 71 7.32 -13.99 -3.01
CA GLU A 71 6.11 -13.18 -3.05
C GLU A 71 6.34 -11.87 -2.30
N SER A 72 5.60 -10.84 -2.67
CA SER A 72 5.78 -9.52 -2.07
C SER A 72 4.47 -8.73 -2.02
N TYR A 73 4.25 -8.05 -0.91
CA TYR A 73 3.09 -7.16 -0.73
C TYR A 73 3.52 -5.77 -0.33
N LEU A 74 2.96 -4.77 -1.02
CA LEU A 74 3.02 -3.38 -0.55
C LEU A 74 2.14 -3.28 0.69
N ILE A 75 2.76 -3.03 1.84
CA ILE A 75 2.08 -2.90 3.14
C ILE A 75 1.39 -1.55 3.22
N ASP A 76 2.14 -0.48 2.94
CA ASP A 76 1.59 0.86 2.90
C ASP A 76 2.45 1.77 2.01
N PHE A 77 1.83 2.85 1.56
CA PHE A 77 2.43 3.94 0.82
C PHE A 77 1.98 5.24 1.46
N VAL A 78 2.90 5.93 2.14
CA VAL A 78 2.57 7.13 2.90
C VAL A 78 3.35 8.33 2.42
N ARG A 79 2.71 9.49 2.51
CA ARG A 79 3.38 10.78 2.37
C ARG A 79 3.87 11.22 3.74
N LEU A 80 5.18 11.32 3.91
CA LEU A 80 5.77 11.94 5.09
C LEU A 80 5.61 13.47 4.96
N LYS A 81 5.03 14.08 6.00
CA LYS A 81 4.93 15.54 6.09
C LYS A 81 6.07 16.14 6.92
N SER A 82 6.79 15.30 7.64
CA SER A 82 7.99 15.64 8.42
C SER A 82 9.27 15.36 7.61
N PRO A 83 10.42 15.89 8.06
CA PRO A 83 11.72 15.60 7.43
C PRO A 83 12.08 14.10 7.45
N HIS A 84 12.88 13.64 6.47
CA HIS A 84 13.39 12.26 6.36
C HIS A 84 14.53 11.95 7.35
N THR A 85 14.37 12.33 8.61
CA THR A 85 15.28 11.86 9.66
C THR A 85 15.02 10.38 9.93
N GLY A 86 16.05 9.63 10.33
CA GLY A 86 15.90 8.23 10.72
C GLY A 86 14.77 8.01 11.75
N GLU A 87 14.66 8.90 12.74
CA GLU A 87 13.60 8.88 13.76
C GLU A 87 12.19 8.91 13.16
N ASN A 88 11.88 9.90 12.32
CA ASN A 88 10.58 10.01 11.66
C ASN A 88 10.26 8.82 10.75
N ILE A 89 11.27 8.25 10.09
CA ILE A 89 11.09 7.06 9.24
C ILE A 89 10.78 5.84 10.12
N HIS A 90 11.54 5.65 11.20
CA HIS A 90 11.31 4.58 12.17
C HIS A 90 9.91 4.69 12.76
N GLN A 91 9.54 5.85 13.30
CA GLN A 91 8.22 6.07 13.88
C GLN A 91 7.08 5.83 12.88
N ALA A 92 7.22 6.29 11.62
CA ALA A 92 6.23 6.05 10.59
C ALA A 92 6.12 4.56 10.25
N THR A 93 7.25 3.85 10.19
CA THR A 93 7.32 2.42 9.90
C THR A 93 6.66 1.60 11.01
N GLU A 94 7.00 1.85 12.28
CA GLU A 94 6.38 1.20 13.45
C GLU A 94 4.85 1.40 13.46
N CYS A 95 4.40 2.66 13.29
CA CYS A 95 2.96 2.98 13.25
C CYS A 95 2.20 2.28 12.12
N ILE A 96 2.88 1.90 11.04
CA ILE A 96 2.28 1.15 9.93
C ILE A 96 2.26 -0.34 10.27
N ILE A 97 3.36 -0.87 10.79
CA ILE A 97 3.48 -2.28 11.18
C ILE A 97 2.48 -2.64 12.28
N ASP A 98 2.29 -1.79 13.29
CA ASP A 98 1.32 -1.98 14.39
C ASP A 98 -0.14 -2.15 13.92
N ARG A 99 -0.45 -1.83 12.66
CA ARG A 99 -1.80 -2.01 12.08
C ARG A 99 -2.03 -3.41 11.53
N PHE A 100 -1.01 -4.24 11.46
CA PHE A 100 -1.05 -5.60 10.89
C PHE A 100 -0.84 -6.63 11.99
#